data_AF-A0A2V7I4M7-F1
#
_entry.id   AF-A0A2V7I4M7-F1
#
_cell.length_a   1.000
_cell.length_b   1.000
_cell.length_c   1.000
_cell.angle_alpha   90.00
_cell.angle_beta   90.00
_cell.angle_gamma   90.00
#
_symmetry.space_group_name_H-M   'P 1'
#
loop_
_entity.id
_entity.type
_entity.pdbx_description
1 polymer ?
#
loop_
_entity_poly.entity_id
_entity_poly.type
_entity_poly.pdbx_seq_one_letter_code
_entity_poly.pdbx_strand_id
1 'polypeptide(L)' 'MLGPQDLWIALALGVFFFGAKKLPELSRSLGQAMSEFKKGVATGSQDEPAPSAAEPAKPEAAPQAAKADGGQSH' A
#
# COMPACT_ATOMS: atom_id res chain seq x y z
N MET A 1 -5.27 -25.75 -13.70
CA MET A 1 -5.51 -25.21 -12.35
C MET A 1 -4.41 -24.20 -12.09
N LEU A 2 -4.58 -22.93 -12.48
CA LEU A 2 -3.58 -21.90 -12.17
C LEU A 2 -3.66 -21.63 -10.67
N GLY A 3 -2.64 -22.12 -9.95
CA GLY A 3 -2.55 -21.91 -8.52
C GLY A 3 -1.86 -20.58 -8.21
N PRO A 4 -1.93 -20.12 -6.95
CA PRO A 4 -1.11 -19.01 -6.46
C PRO A 4 0.38 -19.20 -6.80
N GLN A 5 0.84 -20.46 -6.82
CA GLN A 5 2.20 -20.85 -7.19
C GLN A 5 2.59 -20.42 -8.61
N ASP A 6 1.74 -20.68 -9.62
CA ASP A 6 2.00 -20.26 -11.00
C ASP A 6 2.08 -18.73 -11.12
N LEU A 7 1.25 -18.01 -10.36
CA LEU A 7 1.25 -16.56 -10.33
C LEU A 7 2.57 -16.00 -9.78
N TRP A 8 3.11 -16.60 -8.71
CA TRP A 8 4.41 -16.23 -8.15
C TRP A 8 5.55 -16.48 -9.13
N ILE A 9 5.50 -17.57 -9.88
CA ILE A 9 6.50 -17.90 -10.91
C ILE A 9 6.44 -16.88 -12.06
N ALA A 10 5.25 -16.54 -12.53
CA ALA A 10 5.06 -15.53 -13.57
C ALA A 10 5.54 -14.14 -13.11
N LEU A 11 5.26 -13.77 -11.86
CA LEU A 11 5.74 -12.53 -11.27
C LEU A 11 7.28 -12.51 -11.18
N ALA A 12 7.89 -13.59 -10.70
CA ALA A 12 9.34 -13.71 -10.62
C ALA A 12 10.00 -13.57 -12.00
N LEU A 13 9.42 -14.20 -13.03
CA LEU A 13 9.92 -14.09 -14.40
C LEU A 13 9.75 -12.67 -14.96
N GLY A 14 8.62 -12.02 -14.66
CA GLY A 14 8.41 -10.60 -14.99
C GLY A 14 9.45 -9.70 -14.31
N VAL A 15 9.71 -9.89 -13.00
CA VAL A 15 10.75 -9.16 -12.27
C VAL A 15 12.13 -9.43 -12.86
N PHE A 16 12.43 -10.64 -13.33
CA PHE A 16 13.70 -10.99 -13.94
C PHE A 16 13.93 -10.24 -15.27
N PHE A 17 12.92 -10.16 -16.14
CA PHE A 17 13.03 -9.45 -17.42
C PHE A 17 12.99 -7.93 -17.27
N PHE A 18 12.07 -7.41 -16.45
CA PHE A 18 11.88 -5.96 -16.29
C PHE A 18 12.81 -5.36 -15.22
N GLY A 19 13.26 -6.15 -14.26
CA GLY A 19 14.05 -5.72 -13.11
C GLY A 19 13.22 -5.24 -11.93
N ALA A 20 13.71 -5.49 -10.71
CA ALA A 20 13.03 -5.14 -9.46
C ALA A 20 12.75 -3.64 -9.28
N LYS A 21 13.49 -2.75 -9.97
CA LYS A 21 13.25 -1.30 -9.94
C LYS A 21 12.16 -0.83 -10.92
N LYS A 22 11.88 -1.57 -12.00
CA LYS A 22 10.92 -1.12 -13.03
C LYS A 22 9.47 -1.43 -12.69
N LEU A 23 9.20 -2.56 -12.04
CA LEU A 23 7.87 -2.88 -11.52
C LEU A 23 7.27 -1.81 -10.59
N PRO A 24 7.98 -1.34 -9.54
CA PRO A 24 7.46 -0.30 -8.67
C PRO A 24 7.35 1.06 -9.37
N GLU A 25 8.25 1.36 -10.30
CA GLU A 25 8.20 2.61 -11.08
C GLU A 25 6.98 2.65 -12.01
N LEU A 26 6.70 1.55 -12.70
CA LEU A 26 5.52 1.38 -13.56
C LEU A 26 4.21 1.37 -12.76
N SER A 27 4.18 0.71 -11.59
CA SER A 27 2.99 0.71 -10.74
C SER A 27 2.71 2.10 -10.15
N ARG A 28 3.75 2.88 -9.85
CA ARG A 28 3.62 4.26 -9.37
C ARG A 28 2.97 5.15 -10.43
N SER A 29 3.47 5.13 -11.67
CA SER A 29 2.94 5.96 -12.75
C SER A 29 1.53 5.53 -13.16
N LEU A 30 1.29 4.22 -13.26
CA LEU A 30 -0.05 3.68 -13.53
C LEU A 30 -1.02 4.00 -12.40
N GLY A 31 -0.58 3.88 -11.15
CA GLY A 31 -1.39 4.20 -9.98
C GLY A 31 -1.78 5.68 -9.92
N GLN A 32 -0.85 6.57 -10.25
CA GLN A 32 -1.15 8.01 -10.38
C GLN A 32 -2.17 8.27 -11.49
N ALA A 33 -1.97 7.69 -12.68
CA ALA A 33 -2.93 7.82 -13.79
C ALA A 33 -4.32 7.28 -13.42
N MET A 34 -4.39 6.13 -12.77
CA MET A 34 -5.65 5.54 -12.30
C MET A 34 -6.31 6.37 -11.20
N SER A 35 -5.54 7.01 -10.32
CA SER A 35 -6.05 7.89 -9.26
C SER A 35 -6.69 9.15 -9.86
N GLU A 36 -6.01 9.80 -10.80
CA GLU A 36 -6.54 10.97 -11.50
C GLU A 36 -7.75 10.60 -12.38
N PHE A 37 -7.71 9.44 -13.04
CA PHE A 37 -8.86 8.91 -13.78
C PHE A 37 -10.06 8.68 -12.84
N LYS A 38 -9.85 8.03 -11.69
CA LYS A 38 -10.92 7.81 -10.69
C LYS A 38 -11.49 9.13 -10.19
N LYS A 39 -10.64 10.12 -9.89
CA LYS A 39 -11.08 11.47 -9.47
C LYS A 39 -11.91 12.15 -10.56
N GLY A 40 -11.43 12.16 -11.81
CA GLY A 40 -12.17 12.76 -12.93
C GLY A 40 -13.53 12.11 -13.17
N VAL A 41 -13.60 10.78 -13.10
CA VAL A 41 -14.88 10.03 -13.21
C VAL A 41 -15.79 10.29 -12.01
N ALA A 42 -15.25 10.37 -10.80
CA ALA A 42 -16.01 10.64 -9.57
C ALA A 42 -16.57 12.07 -9.55
N THR A 43 -15.76 13.08 -9.91
CA THR A 43 -16.18 14.48 -9.99
C THR A 43 -17.18 14.71 -11.13
N GLY A 44 -17.04 14.00 -12.25
CA GLY A 44 -18.03 14.04 -13.34
C GLY A 44 -19.38 13.38 -12.98
N SER A 45 -19.41 12.56 -11.93
CA SER A 45 -20.61 11.82 -11.50
C SER A 45 -21.22 12.33 -10.18
N GLN A 46 -20.54 13.22 -9.45
CA GLN A 46 -20.97 13.67 -8.12
C GLN A 46 -20.78 15.17 -7.95
N ASP A 47 -21.89 15.90 -8.09
CA ASP A 47 -22.13 17.18 -7.45
C ASP A 47 -22.37 16.92 -5.94
N GLU A 48 -21.31 16.65 -5.16
CA GLU A 48 -21.32 16.67 -3.67
C GLU A 48 -19.87 16.47 -3.14
N PRO A 49 -19.39 17.27 -2.15
CA PRO A 49 -18.03 17.15 -1.62
C PRO A 49 -17.84 15.90 -0.74
N ALA A 50 -17.09 14.90 -1.23
CA ALA A 50 -16.59 13.81 -0.41
C ALA A 50 -15.29 14.25 0.31
N PRO A 51 -15.21 14.17 1.65
CA PRO A 51 -14.04 14.61 2.40
C PRO A 51 -12.86 13.66 2.20
N SER A 52 -11.69 14.29 2.03
CA SER A 52 -10.32 13.77 2.13
C SER A 52 -10.19 12.35 2.71
N ALA A 53 -9.95 11.37 1.84
CA ALA A 53 -9.42 10.09 2.25
C ALA A 53 -7.92 10.24 2.55
N ALA A 54 -7.60 10.10 3.84
CA ALA A 54 -6.29 9.75 4.38
C ALA A 54 -5.14 10.76 4.14
N GLU A 55 -5.06 11.74 5.04
CA GLU A 55 -3.77 12.22 5.51
C GLU A 55 -2.96 11.01 6.01
N PRO A 56 -1.69 10.85 5.63
CA PRO A 56 -0.88 9.72 6.05
C PRO A 56 -0.68 9.81 7.56
N ALA A 57 -1.27 8.87 8.30
CA ALA A 57 -0.87 8.58 9.66
C ALA A 57 0.64 8.30 9.65
N LYS A 58 1.40 9.28 10.11
CA LYS A 58 2.81 9.16 10.50
C LYS A 58 2.96 7.85 11.29
N PRO A 59 3.82 6.92 10.88
CA PRO A 59 4.11 5.74 11.68
C PRO A 59 4.85 6.22 12.93
N GLU A 60 4.12 6.50 14.00
CA GLU A 60 4.70 6.54 15.32
C GLU A 60 5.07 5.12 15.71
N ALA A 61 6.36 4.93 15.94
CA ALA A 61 7.00 3.66 16.04
C ALA A 61 6.55 2.88 17.28
N ALA A 62 6.25 1.60 17.03
CA ALA A 62 6.54 0.42 17.85
C ALA A 62 6.10 0.42 19.34
N PRO A 63 5.25 -0.55 19.73
CA PRO A 63 5.16 -0.99 21.12
C PRO A 63 6.44 -1.78 21.47
N GLN A 64 7.29 -1.21 22.32
CA GLN A 64 8.33 -1.96 23.03
C GLN A 64 8.01 -1.95 24.52
N ALA A 65 7.45 -3.07 24.96
CA ALA A 65 7.46 -3.51 26.34
C ALA A 65 8.91 -3.60 26.84
N ALA A 66 9.22 -2.95 27.97
CA ALA A 66 10.28 -3.38 28.89
C ALA A 66 10.26 -2.53 30.18
N LYS A 67 9.46 -2.94 31.16
CA LYS A 67 9.91 -3.31 32.51
C LYS A 67 8.71 -3.72 33.35
N ALA A 68 8.48 -5.03 33.36
CA ALA A 68 7.98 -5.69 34.54
C ALA A 68 9.11 -5.63 35.60
N ASP A 69 8.86 -4.88 36.66
CA ASP A 69 9.61 -4.83 37.92
C ASP A 69 8.50 -4.55 38.94
N GLY A 70 8.04 -5.45 39.80
CA GLY A 70 8.79 -6.42 40.58
C GLY A 70 8.62 -6.00 42.05
N GLY A 71 7.62 -6.56 42.75
CA GLY A 71 7.40 -6.39 44.21
C GLY A 71 6.57 -5.14 44.56
N GLN A 72 5.33 -5.22 45.04
CA GLN A 72 4.83 -5.84 46.27
C GLN A 72 5.57 -5.37 47.55
N SER A 73 4.80 -4.72 48.41
CA SER A 73 4.89 -4.61 49.88
C SER A 73 6.13 -3.95 50.50
N HIS A 74 5.93 -2.75 51.06
CA HIS A 74 6.01 -2.55 52.51
C HIS A 74 5.20 -1.32 52.96
#